data_AF-A0A6P9E780-F1
#
_entry.id   AF-A0A6P9E780-F1
#
_cell.length_a   1.000
_cell.length_b   1.000
_cell.length_c   1.000
_cell.angle_alpha   90.00
_cell.angle_beta   90.00
_cell.angle_gamma   90.00
#
_symmetry.space_group_name_H-M   'P 1'
#
loop_
_entity.id
_entity.type
_entity.pdbx_description
1 polymer ?
#
loop_
_entity_poly.entity_id
_entity_poly.type
_entity_poly.pdbx_seq_one_letter_code
_entity_poly.pdbx_strand_id
1 'polypeptide(L)'
;MEKDEAVKAVTKSLEKLDLNTDPNSKSSTKITTTSTSTLQYYRLPEKTKPPSLVSLCLGLVGKHLEDIIEDLSEIAVNFPADIKMAMAAIARRRRLLNDDVIVSLADGSWEILDISGSDVSDLGLGKVVEVCKSLQAVDISRAIK
;
A
#
# COMPACT_ATOMS: atom_id res chain seq x y z
N MET A 1 12.74 39.13 -4.50
CA MET A 1 11.68 39.03 -3.48
C MET A 1 11.06 37.64 -3.37
N GLU A 2 11.14 36.76 -4.38
CA GLU A 2 10.49 35.43 -4.35
C GLU A 2 11.29 34.35 -3.59
N LYS A 3 12.61 34.49 -3.52
CA LYS A 3 13.50 33.51 -2.86
C LYS A 3 13.39 33.52 -1.33
N ASP A 4 13.05 34.66 -0.74
CA ASP A 4 12.94 34.83 0.72
C ASP A 4 11.64 34.27 1.30
N GLU A 5 10.57 34.21 0.50
CA GLU A 5 9.29 33.58 0.85
C GLU A 5 9.41 32.06 0.92
N ALA A 6 10.09 31.45 -0.07
CA ALA A 6 10.32 30.00 -0.11
C ALA A 6 11.14 29.51 1.10
N VAL A 7 12.17 30.26 1.52
CA VAL A 7 12.99 29.93 2.68
C VAL A 7 12.20 30.04 3.99
N LYS A 8 11.26 31.00 4.09
CA LYS A 8 10.35 31.14 5.24
C LYS A 8 9.34 30.00 5.33
N ALA A 9 8.85 29.51 4.19
CA ALA A 9 7.90 28.39 4.15
C ALA A 9 8.55 27.06 4.57
N VAL A 10 9.81 26.83 4.16
CA VAL A 10 10.58 25.63 4.54
C VAL A 10 10.94 25.65 6.02
N THR A 11 11.38 26.80 6.55
CA THR A 11 11.73 26.93 7.97
C THR A 11 10.52 26.75 8.89
N LYS A 12 9.35 27.30 8.54
CA LYS A 12 8.09 27.02 9.25
C LYS A 12 7.66 25.55 9.23
N SER A 13 7.94 24.85 8.13
CA SER A 13 7.60 23.43 7.99
C SER A 13 8.52 22.55 8.83
N LEU A 14 9.77 22.97 9.04
CA LEU A 14 10.74 22.29 9.90
C LEU A 14 10.49 22.53 11.40
N GLU A 15 10.04 23.72 11.81
CA GLU A 15 9.65 23.98 13.21
C GLU A 15 8.41 23.17 13.65
N LYS A 16 7.56 22.76 12.71
CA LYS A 16 6.39 21.91 12.99
C LYS A 16 6.75 20.43 13.20
N LEU A 17 8.00 20.05 12.93
CA LEU A 17 8.53 18.74 13.27
C LEU A 17 9.16 18.84 14.66
N ASP A 18 8.35 18.56 15.68
CA ASP A 18 8.77 18.47 17.08
C ASP A 18 9.78 17.31 17.23
N LEU A 19 11.06 17.59 16.94
CA LEU A 19 12.20 16.68 17.12
C LEU A 19 12.89 16.96 18.45
N ASN A 20 12.14 16.96 19.54
CA ASN A 20 12.72 16.97 20.88
C ASN A 20 13.23 15.55 21.21
N THR A 21 14.45 15.25 20.76
CA THR A 21 15.25 14.16 21.32
C THR A 21 16.31 14.76 22.22
N ASP A 22 16.02 14.84 23.51
CA ASP A 22 17.01 15.25 24.51
C ASP A 22 18.16 14.23 24.56
N PRO A 23 19.43 14.63 24.32
CA PRO A 23 20.54 13.69 24.21
C PRO A 23 21.23 13.41 25.56
N ASN A 24 20.56 13.61 26.70
CA ASN A 24 21.26 13.54 27.99
C ASN A 24 20.45 12.83 29.09
N SER A 25 20.63 11.50 29.20
CA SER A 25 20.36 10.79 30.45
C SER A 25 21.08 9.44 30.48
N LYS A 26 22.09 9.36 31.34
CA LYS A 26 22.89 8.19 31.67
C LYS A 26 22.09 7.20 32.54
N SER A 27 22.29 5.90 32.28
CA SER A 27 22.20 4.75 33.21
C SER A 27 21.37 4.88 34.50
N SER A 28 20.33 4.05 34.64
CA SER A 28 20.20 3.08 35.75
C SER A 28 18.84 2.38 35.70
N THR A 29 18.86 1.06 35.75
CA THR A 29 17.74 0.16 36.02
C THR A 29 16.86 0.65 37.17
N LYS A 30 15.56 0.85 36.92
CA LYS A 30 14.49 0.75 37.93
C LYS A 30 13.19 0.36 37.23
N ILE A 31 12.79 -0.89 37.42
CA ILE A 31 11.44 -1.38 37.15
C ILE A 31 10.49 -0.55 38.02
N THR A 32 9.64 0.26 37.41
CA THR A 32 8.49 0.86 38.07
C THR A 32 7.29 0.70 37.15
N THR A 33 6.45 -0.28 37.47
CA THR A 33 5.09 -0.42 36.97
C THR A 33 4.34 0.88 37.23
N THR A 34 4.09 1.63 36.17
CA THR A 34 3.21 2.78 36.19
C THR A 34 2.30 2.66 34.98
N SER A 35 1.08 2.17 35.24
CA SER A 35 -0.02 2.14 34.30
C SER A 35 -0.35 3.58 33.91
N THR A 36 0.13 4.02 32.74
CA THR A 36 -0.24 5.32 32.17
C THR A 36 -1.01 5.10 30.88
N SER A 37 -2.33 5.14 31.05
CA SER A 37 -3.29 5.78 30.18
C SER A 37 -3.06 5.58 28.68
N THR A 38 -3.72 4.55 28.16
CA THR A 38 -4.18 4.52 26.77
C THR A 38 -4.90 5.83 26.45
N LEU A 39 -4.19 6.79 25.86
CA LEU A 39 -4.81 7.74 24.95
C LEU A 39 -5.22 6.96 23.70
N GLN A 40 -6.26 6.15 23.86
CA GLN A 40 -7.18 5.82 22.78
C GLN A 40 -7.75 7.17 22.34
N TYR A 41 -7.06 7.81 21.41
CA TYR A 41 -7.69 8.76 20.54
C TYR A 41 -8.73 7.96 19.78
N TYR A 42 -9.94 7.87 20.33
CA TYR A 42 -11.14 7.72 19.55
C TYR A 42 -11.13 8.91 18.60
N ARG A 43 -10.41 8.77 17.47
CA ARG A 43 -10.79 9.44 16.24
C ARG A 43 -12.19 8.90 16.02
N LEU A 44 -13.19 9.64 16.52
CA LEU A 44 -14.51 9.59 15.92
C LEU A 44 -14.24 9.59 14.42
N PRO A 45 -14.78 8.64 13.65
CA PRO A 45 -14.72 8.76 12.21
C PRO A 45 -15.24 10.16 11.91
N GLU A 46 -14.36 11.06 11.47
CA GLU A 46 -14.83 12.26 10.78
C GLU A 46 -15.84 11.75 9.79
N LYS A 47 -17.02 12.38 9.70
CA LYS A 47 -18.09 11.93 8.80
C LYS A 47 -17.51 11.84 7.40
N THR A 48 -17.03 10.66 7.03
CA THR A 48 -16.40 10.42 5.75
C THR A 48 -17.53 10.51 4.75
N LYS A 49 -17.28 11.23 3.66
CA LYS A 49 -18.19 11.20 2.52
C LYS A 49 -18.53 9.74 2.21
N PRO A 50 -19.76 9.45 1.76
CA PRO A 50 -20.09 8.10 1.35
C PRO A 50 -19.08 7.61 0.31
N PRO A 51 -18.74 6.31 0.34
CA PRO A 51 -17.85 5.73 -0.66
C PRO A 51 -18.38 6.01 -2.08
N SER A 52 -17.47 6.27 -3.01
CA SER A 52 -17.85 6.40 -4.43
C SER A 52 -18.43 5.08 -4.92
N LEU A 53 -19.27 5.14 -5.96
CA LEU A 53 -19.79 3.93 -6.59
C LEU A 53 -18.65 2.98 -7.02
N VAL A 54 -17.58 3.52 -7.59
CA VAL A 54 -16.38 2.74 -7.96
C VAL A 54 -15.80 2.00 -6.76
N SER A 55 -15.64 2.67 -5.62
CA SER A 55 -15.11 2.02 -4.41
C SER A 55 -16.05 0.95 -3.85
N LEU A 56 -17.37 1.17 -3.94
CA LEU A 56 -18.37 0.19 -3.52
C LEU A 56 -18.34 -1.05 -4.44
N CYS A 57 -18.31 -0.84 -5.76
CA CYS A 57 -18.18 -1.89 -6.76
C CYS A 57 -16.89 -2.67 -6.58
N LEU A 58 -15.75 -2.00 -6.44
CA LEU A 58 -14.45 -2.63 -6.21
C LEU A 58 -14.42 -3.40 -4.89
N GLY A 59 -15.06 -2.89 -3.84
CA GLY A 59 -15.22 -3.61 -2.57
C GLY A 59 -16.04 -4.89 -2.72
N LEU A 60 -17.15 -4.83 -3.49
CA LEU A 60 -17.99 -6.00 -3.76
C LEU A 60 -17.25 -7.03 -4.62
N VAL A 61 -16.65 -6.61 -5.73
CA VAL A 61 -15.83 -7.46 -6.61
C VAL A 61 -14.67 -8.06 -5.82
N GLY A 62 -13.97 -7.26 -5.03
CA GLY A 62 -12.87 -7.71 -4.19
C GLY A 62 -13.28 -8.73 -3.12
N LYS A 63 -14.50 -8.61 -2.57
CA LYS A 63 -15.09 -9.60 -1.65
C LYS A 63 -15.40 -10.92 -2.35
N HIS A 64 -15.76 -10.88 -3.63
CA HIS A 64 -16.08 -12.04 -4.47
C HIS A 64 -14.95 -12.39 -5.45
N LEU A 65 -13.71 -11.96 -5.16
CA LEU A 65 -12.59 -12.11 -6.08
C LEU A 65 -12.33 -13.58 -6.43
N GLU A 66 -12.42 -14.48 -5.45
CA GLU A 66 -12.24 -15.93 -5.64
C GLU A 66 -13.19 -16.52 -6.68
N ASP A 67 -14.43 -16.02 -6.73
CA ASP A 67 -15.47 -16.48 -7.66
C ASP A 67 -15.20 -16.02 -9.12
N ILE A 68 -14.31 -15.04 -9.32
CA ILE A 68 -14.03 -14.43 -10.64
C ILE A 68 -12.59 -14.65 -11.12
N ILE A 69 -11.73 -15.29 -10.31
CA ILE A 69 -10.30 -15.43 -10.64
C ILE A 69 -10.12 -16.23 -11.94
N GLU A 70 -10.94 -17.25 -12.17
CA GLU A 70 -10.87 -18.09 -13.37
C GLU A 70 -11.10 -17.30 -14.66
N ASP A 71 -11.99 -16.30 -14.61
CA ASP A 71 -12.33 -15.43 -15.75
C ASP A 71 -11.48 -14.14 -15.79
N LEU A 72 -10.57 -13.94 -14.82
CA LEU A 72 -9.88 -12.67 -14.63
C LEU A 72 -9.07 -12.25 -15.85
N SER A 73 -8.46 -13.22 -16.54
CA SER A 73 -7.67 -12.99 -17.76
C SER A 73 -8.50 -12.39 -18.91
N GLU A 74 -9.79 -12.73 -18.99
CA GLU A 74 -10.69 -12.23 -20.03
C GLU A 74 -11.25 -10.85 -19.67
N ILE A 75 -11.62 -10.63 -18.40
CA ILE A 75 -12.26 -9.39 -17.98
C ILE A 75 -11.26 -8.26 -17.70
N ALA A 76 -10.05 -8.58 -17.22
CA ALA A 76 -9.08 -7.58 -16.78
C ALA A 76 -8.54 -6.70 -17.91
N VAL A 77 -8.62 -7.16 -19.16
CA VAL A 77 -8.24 -6.35 -20.34
C VAL A 77 -9.03 -5.03 -20.42
N ASN A 78 -10.24 -5.01 -19.85
CA ASN A 78 -11.14 -3.85 -19.85
C ASN A 78 -10.98 -2.96 -18.61
N PHE A 79 -10.17 -3.36 -17.63
CA PHE A 79 -9.99 -2.61 -16.40
C PHE A 79 -8.92 -1.51 -16.56
N PRO A 80 -9.19 -0.30 -16.05
CA PRO A 80 -8.17 0.72 -15.88
C PRO A 80 -7.00 0.22 -15.00
N ALA A 81 -5.82 0.79 -15.21
CA ALA A 81 -4.60 0.37 -14.50
C ALA A 81 -4.69 0.49 -12.97
N ASP A 82 -5.37 1.52 -12.47
CA ASP A 82 -5.60 1.74 -11.03
C ASP A 82 -6.54 0.68 -10.43
N ILE A 83 -7.54 0.24 -11.19
CA ILE A 83 -8.43 -0.86 -10.80
C ILE A 83 -7.66 -2.18 -10.77
N LYS A 84 -6.82 -2.46 -11.77
CA LYS A 84 -5.96 -3.66 -11.78
C LYS A 84 -5.01 -3.67 -10.57
N MET A 85 -4.37 -2.54 -10.26
CA MET A 85 -3.54 -2.39 -9.05
C MET A 85 -4.31 -2.69 -7.77
N ALA A 86 -5.51 -2.13 -7.64
CA ALA A 86 -6.32 -2.33 -6.46
C ALA A 86 -6.76 -3.81 -6.33
N MET A 87 -7.10 -4.47 -7.43
CA MET A 87 -7.40 -5.90 -7.45
C MET A 87 -6.20 -6.75 -7.06
N ALA A 88 -5.00 -6.46 -7.56
CA ALA A 88 -3.77 -7.16 -7.15
C ALA A 88 -3.53 -7.01 -5.63
N ALA A 89 -3.73 -5.80 -5.11
CA ALA A 89 -3.59 -5.54 -3.68
C ALA A 89 -4.67 -6.22 -2.82
N ILE A 90 -5.89 -6.42 -3.35
CA ILE A 90 -6.94 -7.20 -2.69
C ILE A 90 -6.59 -8.69 -2.72
N ALA A 91 -6.18 -9.22 -3.88
CA ALA A 91 -5.74 -10.60 -4.04
C ALA A 91 -4.65 -10.94 -3.02
N ARG A 92 -3.64 -10.08 -2.88
CA ARG A 92 -2.55 -10.25 -1.91
C ARG A 92 -3.05 -10.32 -0.46
N ARG A 93 -3.88 -9.36 -0.04
CA ARG A 93 -4.45 -9.33 1.32
C ARG A 93 -5.31 -10.55 1.63
N ARG A 94 -5.93 -11.13 0.59
CA ARG A 94 -6.75 -12.34 0.69
C ARG A 94 -5.99 -13.64 0.49
N ARG A 95 -4.67 -13.60 0.24
CA ARG A 95 -3.84 -14.77 -0.10
C ARG A 95 -4.32 -15.51 -1.36
N LEU A 96 -4.77 -14.73 -2.34
CA LEU A 96 -5.20 -15.20 -3.66
C LEU A 96 -4.24 -14.75 -4.77
N LEU A 97 -3.17 -14.03 -4.43
CA LEU A 97 -2.22 -13.54 -5.42
C LEU A 97 -1.21 -14.65 -5.76
N ASN A 98 -1.30 -15.18 -6.97
CA ASN A 98 -0.40 -16.15 -7.57
C ASN A 98 -0.01 -15.68 -8.99
N ASP A 99 0.79 -16.49 -9.69
CA ASP A 99 1.28 -16.18 -11.05
C ASP A 99 0.16 -15.83 -12.03
N ASP A 100 -0.90 -16.64 -12.08
CA ASP A 100 -2.00 -16.46 -13.03
C ASP A 100 -2.75 -15.15 -12.77
N VAL A 101 -2.99 -14.83 -11.50
CA VAL A 101 -3.66 -13.60 -11.09
C VAL A 101 -2.81 -12.36 -11.39
N ILE A 102 -1.51 -12.36 -11.05
CA ILE A 102 -0.68 -11.18 -11.27
C ILE A 102 -0.41 -10.94 -12.75
N VAL A 103 -0.24 -12.00 -13.54
CA VAL A 103 -0.05 -11.89 -14.99
C VAL A 103 -1.31 -11.36 -15.67
N SER A 104 -2.50 -11.83 -15.26
CA SER A 104 -3.78 -11.32 -15.78
C SER A 104 -4.01 -9.85 -15.48
N LEU A 105 -3.50 -9.35 -14.35
CA LEU A 105 -3.65 -7.97 -13.91
C LEU A 105 -2.53 -7.05 -14.37
N ALA A 106 -1.44 -7.57 -14.96
CA ALA A 106 -0.29 -6.76 -15.30
C ALA A 106 -0.64 -5.60 -16.26
N ASP A 107 -0.01 -4.45 -16.03
CA ASP A 107 -0.24 -3.25 -16.82
C ASP A 107 1.07 -2.49 -17.04
N GLY A 108 1.29 -2.00 -18.27
CA GLY A 108 2.52 -1.30 -18.65
C GLY A 108 2.77 0.00 -17.89
N SER A 109 1.72 0.58 -17.27
CA SER A 109 1.79 1.82 -16.51
C SER A 109 2.21 1.65 -15.04
N TRP A 110 2.38 0.42 -14.55
CA TRP A 110 2.76 0.19 -13.16
C TRP A 110 4.22 0.59 -12.90
N GLU A 111 4.42 1.44 -11.90
CA GLU A 111 5.76 1.86 -11.44
C GLU A 111 6.22 1.15 -10.17
N ILE A 112 5.27 0.79 -9.30
CA ILE A 112 5.53 0.14 -8.01
C ILE A 112 4.63 -1.09 -7.91
N LEU A 113 5.23 -2.23 -7.60
CA LEU A 113 4.52 -3.48 -7.38
C LEU A 113 4.83 -4.05 -6.00
N ASP A 114 3.81 -4.51 -5.30
CA ASP A 114 3.94 -5.15 -4.00
C ASP A 114 3.31 -6.55 -4.07
N ILE A 115 4.18 -7.56 -4.14
CA ILE A 115 3.86 -8.98 -4.10
C ILE A 115 4.35 -9.61 -2.78
N SER A 116 4.44 -8.81 -1.72
CA SER A 116 4.89 -9.32 -0.44
C SER A 116 3.92 -10.35 0.13
N GLY A 117 4.44 -11.46 0.65
CA GLY A 117 3.63 -12.51 1.27
C GLY A 117 2.65 -13.23 0.32
N SER A 118 2.91 -13.22 -0.99
CA SER A 118 2.10 -13.93 -2.00
C SER A 118 2.77 -15.19 -2.54
N ASP A 119 2.01 -15.95 -3.32
CA ASP A 119 2.43 -17.21 -3.95
C ASP A 119 2.90 -16.97 -5.41
N VAL A 120 3.50 -15.80 -5.66
CA VAL A 120 4.02 -15.42 -6.98
C VAL A 120 5.45 -15.92 -7.08
N SER A 121 5.72 -16.75 -8.09
CA SER A 121 7.03 -17.32 -8.37
C SER A 121 7.93 -16.36 -9.14
N ASP A 122 9.23 -16.70 -9.22
CA ASP A 122 10.19 -15.98 -10.08
C ASP A 122 9.77 -16.00 -11.57
N LEU A 123 9.11 -17.08 -12.02
CA LEU A 123 8.59 -17.19 -13.39
C LEU A 123 7.41 -16.24 -13.63
N GLY A 124 6.47 -16.17 -12.67
CA GLY A 124 5.36 -15.23 -12.71
C GLY A 124 5.85 -13.79 -12.71
N LEU A 125 6.80 -13.47 -11.82
CA LEU A 125 7.42 -12.14 -11.78
C LEU A 125 8.15 -11.80 -13.10
N GLY A 126 8.84 -12.76 -13.71
CA GLY A 126 9.46 -12.59 -15.02
C GLY A 126 8.46 -12.13 -16.09
N LYS A 127 7.31 -12.80 -16.18
CA LYS A 127 6.22 -12.42 -17.10
C LYS A 127 5.65 -11.03 -16.80
N VAL A 128 5.50 -10.68 -15.52
CA VAL A 128 5.01 -9.36 -15.11
C VAL A 128 5.97 -8.26 -15.54
N VAL A 129 7.28 -8.45 -15.42
CA VAL A 129 8.31 -7.50 -15.88
C VAL A 129 8.33 -7.37 -17.41
N GLU A 130 7.91 -8.41 -18.14
CA GLU A 130 7.73 -8.32 -19.59
C GLU A 130 6.60 -7.35 -19.97
N VAL A 131 5.54 -7.26 -19.16
CA VAL A 131 4.40 -6.36 -19.41
C VAL A 131 4.63 -4.98 -18.78
N CYS A 132 5.04 -4.92 -17.51
CA CYS A 132 5.19 -3.72 -16.71
C CYS A 132 6.52 -3.00 -17.00
N LYS A 133 6.65 -2.40 -18.19
CA LYS A 133 7.90 -1.74 -18.62
C LYS A 133 8.29 -0.51 -17.80
N SER A 134 7.35 0.07 -17.06
CA SER A 134 7.57 1.27 -16.23
C SER A 134 7.97 0.95 -14.80
N LEU A 135 8.16 -0.33 -14.44
CA LEU A 135 8.38 -0.77 -13.07
C LEU A 135 9.73 -0.28 -12.53
N GLN A 136 9.72 0.40 -11.40
CA GLN A 136 10.89 0.98 -10.73
C GLN A 136 11.19 0.30 -9.39
N ALA A 137 10.15 -0.19 -8.70
CA ALA A 137 10.29 -0.82 -7.39
C ALA A 137 9.37 -2.02 -7.24
N VAL A 138 9.89 -3.09 -6.62
CA VAL A 138 9.14 -4.30 -6.30
C VAL A 138 9.38 -4.72 -4.86
N ASP A 139 8.32 -4.83 -4.07
CA ASP A 139 8.38 -5.48 -2.75
C ASP A 139 8.10 -6.98 -2.90
N ILE A 140 9.13 -7.78 -2.65
CA ILE A 140 9.10 -9.26 -2.71
C ILE A 140 9.22 -9.89 -1.31
N SER A 141 9.08 -9.09 -0.25
CA SER A 141 9.27 -9.57 1.12
C SER A 141 8.28 -10.69 1.46
N ARG A 142 8.78 -11.84 1.94
CA ARG A 142 7.97 -13.02 2.30
C ARG A 142 7.20 -13.65 1.13
N ALA A 143 7.51 -13.30 -0.12
CA ALA A 143 7.02 -14.07 -1.27
C ALA A 143 7.57 -15.51 -1.19
N ILE A 144 6.75 -16.48 -1.60
CA ILE A 144 7.16 -17.88 -1.65
C ILE A 144 8.06 -18.08 -2.89
N LYS A 145 9.23 -18.67 -2.70
CA LYS A 145 10.16 -19.03 -3.78
C LYS A 145 9.78 -20.35 -4.43
#